data_AF-A0A5J4R2V4-F1
#
_entry.id   AF-A0A5J4R2V4-F1
#
_cell.length_a   1.000
_cell.length_b   1.000
_cell.length_c   1.000
_cell.angle_alpha   90.00
_cell.angle_beta   90.00
_cell.angle_gamma   90.00
#
_symmetry.space_group_name_H-M   'P 1'
#
loop_
_entity.id
_entity.type
_entity.pdbx_description
1 polymer ?
#
loop_
_entity_poly.entity_id
_entity_poly.type
_entity_poly.pdbx_seq_one_letter_code
_entity_poly.pdbx_strand_id
1 'polypeptide(L)'
;CYVMEATGSYYENLAYFLYENHLQVSVVLANKIKYYAKSQNLKTKTDKVDACLIADFGLSQKPALWQPLSCDYRQLRDLCRERISLQQARSRAKCQLDAMHHSHDKLASILRIKEEQIALYEKLLP
;
A
#
# COMPACT_ATOMS: atom_id res chain seq x y z
N CYS A 1 -9.50 -22.11 -7.56
CA CYS A 1 -8.75 -20.83 -7.66
C CYS A 1 -9.04 -20.02 -6.42
N TYR A 2 -8.00 -19.61 -5.69
CA TYR A 2 -8.10 -18.68 -4.57
C TYR A 2 -8.23 -17.26 -5.11
N VAL A 3 -9.10 -16.44 -4.51
CA VAL A 3 -9.29 -15.05 -4.93
C VAL A 3 -9.12 -14.14 -3.73
N MET A 4 -8.39 -13.05 -3.90
CA MET A 4 -8.14 -12.08 -2.86
C MET A 4 -8.12 -10.66 -3.41
N GLU A 5 -8.39 -9.70 -2.53
CA GLU A 5 -8.32 -8.27 -2.82
C GLU A 5 -6.90 -7.73 -2.60
N ALA A 6 -6.45 -6.86 -3.50
CA ALA A 6 -5.20 -6.11 -3.34
C ALA A 6 -5.35 -4.99 -2.30
N THR A 7 -5.24 -5.35 -1.01
CA THR A 7 -5.30 -4.40 0.11
C THR A 7 -3.89 -4.04 0.59
N GLY A 8 -3.34 -2.92 0.12
CA GLY A 8 -1.97 -2.51 0.46
C GLY A 8 -0.95 -3.58 0.05
N SER A 9 -0.07 -3.99 0.97
CA SER A 9 0.87 -5.12 0.80
C SER A 9 0.41 -6.41 1.48
N TYR A 10 -0.70 -6.39 2.23
CA TYR A 10 -1.11 -7.50 3.10
C TYR A 10 -1.44 -8.79 2.34
N TYR A 11 -1.87 -8.68 1.09
CA TYR A 11 -2.19 -9.82 0.24
C TYR A 11 -0.95 -10.53 -0.32
N GLU A 12 0.20 -9.85 -0.40
CA GLU A 12 1.35 -10.33 -1.17
C GLU A 12 1.84 -11.68 -0.64
N ASN A 13 2.10 -11.81 0.67
CA ASN A 13 2.63 -13.03 1.28
C ASN A 13 1.76 -14.26 1.00
N LEU A 14 0.43 -14.12 1.10
CA LEU A 14 -0.49 -15.22 0.82
C LEU A 14 -0.51 -15.56 -0.67
N ALA A 15 -0.50 -14.55 -1.56
CA ALA A 15 -0.45 -14.77 -3.00
C ALA A 15 0.82 -15.52 -3.43
N TYR A 16 1.98 -15.12 -2.89
CA TYR A 16 3.25 -15.82 -3.12
C TYR A 16 3.22 -17.25 -2.61
N PHE A 17 2.81 -17.47 -1.36
CA PHE A 17 2.72 -18.81 -0.78
C PHE A 17 1.84 -19.75 -1.61
N LEU A 18 0.66 -19.30 -2.02
CA LEU A 18 -0.25 -20.12 -2.84
C LEU A 18 0.35 -20.43 -4.21
N TYR A 19 0.95 -19.43 -4.87
CA TYR A 19 1.58 -19.61 -6.18
C TYR A 19 2.77 -20.58 -6.11
N GLU A 20 3.63 -20.46 -5.10
CA GLU A 20 4.78 -21.33 -4.86
C GLU A 20 4.38 -22.78 -4.57
N ASN A 21 3.19 -23.00 -3.99
CA ASN A 21 2.59 -24.33 -3.82
C ASN A 21 1.80 -24.81 -5.05
N HIS A 22 2.01 -24.18 -6.21
CA HIS A 22 1.34 -24.51 -7.48
C HIS A 22 -0.20 -24.39 -7.43
N LEU A 23 -0.73 -23.57 -6.53
CA LEU A 23 -2.17 -23.30 -6.43
C LEU A 23 -2.53 -22.07 -7.28
N GLN A 24 -3.67 -22.16 -7.97
CA GLN A 24 -4.20 -21.05 -8.74
C GLN A 24 -4.70 -19.94 -7.83
N VAL A 25 -4.15 -18.74 -8.00
CA VAL A 25 -4.51 -17.53 -7.26
C VAL A 25 -4.86 -16.39 -8.23
N SER A 26 -5.88 -15.61 -7.89
CA SER A 26 -6.22 -14.35 -8.58
C SER A 26 -6.26 -13.21 -7.58
N VAL A 27 -5.53 -12.14 -7.89
CA VAL A 27 -5.50 -10.91 -7.09
C VAL A 27 -6.30 -9.85 -7.81
N VAL A 28 -7.31 -9.30 -7.14
CA VAL A 28 -8.27 -8.36 -7.73
C VAL A 28 -8.09 -6.98 -7.08
N LEU A 29 -8.18 -5.91 -7.89
CA LEU A 29 -8.13 -4.55 -7.37
C LEU A 29 -9.27 -4.27 -6.39
N ALA A 30 -8.94 -3.59 -5.29
CA ALA A 30 -9.88 -3.19 -4.25
C ALA A 30 -11.14 -2.50 -4.78
N ASN A 31 -10.97 -1.59 -5.74
CA ASN A 31 -12.07 -0.88 -6.34
C ASN A 31 -13.06 -1.81 -7.07
N LYS A 32 -12.58 -2.91 -7.69
CA LYS A 32 -13.46 -3.87 -8.37
C LYS A 32 -14.33 -4.62 -7.37
N ILE A 33 -13.76 -5.11 -6.26
CA ILE A 33 -14.51 -5.77 -5.19
C ILE A 33 -15.52 -4.79 -4.58
N LYS A 34 -15.10 -3.55 -4.32
CA LYS A 34 -15.99 -2.49 -3.81
C LYS A 34 -17.16 -2.20 -4.74
N TYR A 35 -16.95 -2.13 -6.06
CA TYR A 35 -18.05 -1.91 -7.00
C TYR A 35 -18.98 -3.12 -7.11
N TYR A 36 -18.43 -4.33 -7.01
CA TYR A 36 -19.22 -5.55 -6.95
C TYR A 36 -20.09 -5.62 -5.68
N ALA A 37 -19.54 -5.26 -4.52
CA ALA A 37 -20.30 -5.14 -3.28
C ALA A 37 -21.53 -4.23 -3.46
N LYS A 38 -21.31 -3.07 -4.11
CA LYS A 38 -22.38 -2.11 -4.39
C LYS A 38 -23.44 -2.68 -5.34
N SER A 39 -23.06 -3.42 -6.38
CA SER A 39 -24.04 -4.04 -7.28
C SER A 39 -24.87 -5.13 -6.60
N GLN A 40 -24.35 -5.75 -5.54
CA GLN A 40 -25.07 -6.72 -4.72
C GLN A 40 -25.88 -6.06 -3.58
N ASN A 41 -25.99 -4.73 -3.55
CA ASN A 41 -26.65 -3.95 -2.48
C ASN A 41 -26.14 -4.29 -1.07
N LEU A 42 -24.89 -4.73 -0.97
CA LEU A 42 -24.31 -5.20 0.28
C LEU A 42 -23.76 -4.02 1.08
N LYS A 43 -24.37 -3.76 2.25
CA LYS A 43 -24.03 -2.61 3.12
C LYS A 43 -23.16 -2.98 4.32
N THR A 44 -23.19 -4.25 4.73
CA THR A 44 -22.44 -4.76 5.88
C THR A 44 -21.01 -5.05 5.47
N LYS A 45 -20.03 -4.58 6.25
CA LYS A 45 -18.61 -4.83 6.00
C LYS A 45 -17.98 -5.53 7.21
N THR A 46 -17.83 -6.84 7.11
CA THR A 46 -17.11 -7.67 8.08
C THR A 46 -16.22 -8.64 7.31
N ASP A 47 -15.12 -9.10 7.92
CA ASP A 47 -14.17 -9.99 7.25
C ASP A 47 -14.84 -11.24 6.65
N LYS A 48 -15.83 -11.80 7.34
CA LYS A 48 -16.59 -12.96 6.86
C LYS A 48 -17.43 -12.61 5.62
N VAL A 49 -18.09 -11.46 5.62
CA VAL A 49 -18.94 -11.04 4.50
C VAL A 49 -18.08 -10.66 3.29
N ASP A 50 -16.96 -9.95 3.52
CA ASP A 50 -16.02 -9.58 2.45
C ASP A 50 -15.38 -10.84 1.82
N ALA A 51 -15.03 -11.85 2.62
CA ALA A 51 -14.52 -13.13 2.10
C ALA A 51 -15.54 -13.87 1.23
N CYS A 52 -16.82 -13.93 1.64
CA CYS A 52 -17.89 -14.50 0.82
C CYS A 52 -18.07 -13.71 -0.49
N LEU A 53 -18.10 -12.39 -0.43
CA LEU A 53 -18.23 -11.54 -1.61
C LEU A 53 -17.09 -11.74 -2.61
N ILE A 54 -15.85 -11.85 -2.13
CA ILE A 54 -14.68 -12.09 -2.98
C ILE A 54 -14.75 -13.48 -3.63
N ALA A 55 -15.20 -14.50 -2.90
CA ALA A 55 -15.42 -15.83 -3.45
C ALA A 55 -16.49 -15.82 -4.55
N ASP A 56 -17.62 -15.15 -4.31
CA ASP A 56 -18.71 -14.99 -5.28
C ASP A 56 -18.23 -14.22 -6.53
N PHE A 57 -17.43 -13.18 -6.34
CA PHE A 57 -16.79 -12.44 -7.44
C PHE A 57 -15.88 -13.36 -8.26
N GLY A 58 -15.10 -14.19 -7.59
CA GLY A 58 -14.22 -15.18 -8.22
C GLY A 58 -14.96 -16.17 -9.10
N LEU A 59 -16.07 -16.71 -8.61
CA LEU A 59 -16.92 -17.66 -9.34
C LEU A 59 -17.62 -17.00 -10.53
N SER A 60 -18.14 -15.79 -10.34
CA SER A 60 -18.94 -15.09 -11.34
C SER A 60 -18.08 -14.50 -12.46
N GLN A 61 -17.02 -13.78 -12.10
CA GLN A 61 -16.22 -12.98 -13.04
C GLN A 61 -14.96 -13.69 -13.53
N LYS A 62 -14.57 -14.81 -12.90
CA LYS A 62 -13.40 -15.63 -13.28
C LYS A 62 -12.15 -14.76 -13.56
N PRO A 63 -11.69 -13.98 -12.55
CA PRO A 63 -10.60 -13.04 -12.75
C PRO A 63 -9.32 -13.75 -13.20
N ALA A 64 -8.54 -13.06 -14.03
CA ALA A 64 -7.26 -13.55 -14.52
C ALA A 64 -6.37 -14.04 -13.37
N LEU A 65 -5.65 -15.14 -13.61
CA LEU A 65 -4.70 -15.68 -12.67
C LEU A 65 -3.58 -14.68 -12.44
N TRP A 66 -3.27 -14.46 -11.18
CA TRP A 66 -2.15 -13.64 -10.77
C TRP A 66 -0.84 -14.39 -10.99
N GLN A 67 0.18 -13.64 -11.37
CA GLN A 67 1.54 -14.12 -11.46
C GLN A 67 2.46 -13.19 -10.67
N PRO A 68 3.50 -13.74 -10.04
CA PRO A 68 4.47 -12.95 -9.31
C PRO A 68 5.24 -12.02 -10.25
N LEU A 69 5.65 -10.86 -9.73
CA LEU A 69 6.64 -10.04 -10.44
C LEU A 69 7.98 -10.78 -10.43
N SER A 70 8.75 -10.64 -11.52
CA SER A 70 10.13 -11.11 -11.53
C SER A 70 10.96 -10.42 -10.44
N CYS A 71 12.03 -11.09 -10.03
CA CYS A 71 12.89 -10.62 -8.94
C CYS A 71 13.35 -9.18 -9.16
N ASP A 72 13.87 -8.89 -10.36
CA ASP A 72 14.40 -7.57 -10.73
C ASP A 72 13.33 -6.48 -10.66
N TYR A 73 12.13 -6.75 -11.18
CA TYR A 73 11.03 -5.79 -11.14
C TYR A 73 10.54 -5.53 -9.70
N ARG A 74 10.61 -6.54 -8.84
CA ARG A 74 10.24 -6.39 -7.43
C ARG A 74 11.24 -5.50 -6.69
N GLN A 75 12.53 -5.75 -6.87
CA GLN A 75 13.60 -4.91 -6.31
C GLN A 75 13.45 -3.46 -6.80
N LEU A 76 13.25 -3.26 -8.11
CA LEU A 76 13.05 -1.93 -8.68
C LEU A 76 11.80 -1.25 -8.10
N ARG A 77 10.68 -1.97 -8.00
CA ARG A 77 9.44 -1.46 -7.42
C ARG A 77 9.64 -0.99 -5.98
N ASP A 78 10.35 -1.77 -5.17
CA ASP A 78 10.57 -1.47 -3.76
C ASP A 78 11.49 -0.25 -3.59
N LEU A 79 12.57 -0.16 -4.39
CA LEU A 79 13.43 1.04 -4.45
C LEU A 79 12.67 2.30 -4.88
N CYS A 80 11.83 2.19 -5.92
CA CYS A 80 11.02 3.31 -6.39
C CYS A 80 10.00 3.77 -5.33
N ARG A 81 9.34 2.83 -4.64
CA ARG A 81 8.40 3.12 -3.55
C ARG A 81 9.11 3.83 -2.40
N GLU A 82 10.27 3.34 -1.99
CA GLU A 82 11.04 3.94 -0.90
C GLU A 82 11.52 5.35 -1.26
N ARG A 83 12.02 5.54 -2.50
CA ARG A 83 12.39 6.88 -2.99
C ARG A 83 11.22 7.85 -2.92
N ILE A 84 10.04 7.46 -3.40
CA ILE A 84 8.83 8.32 -3.33
C ILE A 84 8.44 8.61 -1.88
N SER A 85 8.49 7.61 -1.01
CA SER A 85 8.21 7.74 0.43
C SER A 85 9.13 8.78 1.09
N LEU A 86 10.45 8.68 0.83
CA LEU A 86 11.46 9.60 1.34
C LEU A 86 11.25 11.02 0.80
N GLN A 87 10.93 11.18 -0.49
CA GLN A 87 10.62 12.49 -1.08
C GLN A 87 9.41 13.14 -0.40
N GLN A 88 8.34 12.37 -0.16
CA GLN A 88 7.15 12.85 0.54
C GLN A 88 7.44 13.17 2.01
N ALA A 89 8.24 12.34 2.70
CA ALA A 89 8.67 12.59 4.07
C ALA A 89 9.48 13.89 4.19
N ARG A 90 10.42 14.13 3.26
CA ARG A 90 11.18 15.38 3.17
C ARG A 90 10.27 16.59 2.98
N SER A 91 9.36 16.55 2.01
CA SER A 91 8.44 17.66 1.75
C SER A 91 7.56 17.95 2.97
N ARG A 92 7.01 16.91 3.62
CA ARG A 92 6.23 17.06 4.86
C ARG A 92 7.06 17.67 5.98
N ALA A 93 8.31 17.25 6.16
CA ALA A 93 9.20 17.77 7.18
C ALA A 93 9.54 19.25 6.95
N LYS A 94 9.78 19.67 5.70
CA LYS A 94 9.99 21.09 5.35
C LYS A 94 8.76 21.94 5.67
N CYS A 95 7.57 21.53 5.24
CA CYS A 95 6.34 22.24 5.59
C CYS A 95 6.10 22.32 7.11
N GLN A 96 6.44 21.26 7.85
CA GLN A 96 6.37 21.27 9.31
C GLN A 96 7.36 22.25 9.93
N LEU A 97 8.60 22.30 9.44
CA LEU A 97 9.62 23.24 9.92
C LEU A 97 9.19 24.69 9.67
N ASP A 98 8.69 24.99 8.47
CA ASP A 98 8.16 26.32 8.13
C ASP A 98 7.03 26.73 9.09
N ALA A 99 6.07 25.84 9.34
CA ALA A 99 4.99 26.09 10.29
C ALA A 99 5.50 26.29 11.73
N MET A 100 6.55 25.57 12.14
CA MET A 100 7.17 25.74 13.46
C MET A 100 7.86 27.09 13.62
N HIS A 101 8.50 27.62 12.58
CA HIS A 101 9.09 28.97 12.62
C HIS A 101 8.05 30.08 12.79
N HIS A 102 6.81 29.85 12.35
CA HIS A 102 5.69 30.78 12.53
C HIS A 102 4.90 30.53 13.83
N SER A 103 5.28 29.54 14.64
CA SER A 103 4.63 29.25 15.91
C SER A 103 5.29 30.01 17.07
N HIS A 104 4.48 30.48 18.02
CA HIS A 104 4.97 31.20 19.20
C HIS A 104 5.76 30.25 20.13
N ASP A 105 6.94 30.69 20.57
CA ASP A 105 7.80 30.03 21.56
C ASP A 105 8.12 28.55 21.28
N LYS A 106 8.46 28.22 20.03
CA LYS A 106 8.95 26.87 19.71
C LYS A 106 10.35 26.64 20.28
N LEU A 107 10.51 25.55 21.03
CA LEU A 107 11.80 25.12 21.56
C LEU A 107 12.84 24.92 20.43
N ALA A 108 14.00 25.56 20.56
CA ALA A 108 15.09 25.48 19.58
C ALA A 108 15.59 24.05 19.34
N SER A 109 15.56 23.20 20.38
CA SER A 109 15.90 21.77 20.25
C SER A 109 14.98 21.02 19.30
N ILE A 110 13.69 21.39 19.23
CA ILE A 110 12.72 20.76 18.33
C ILE A 110 12.96 21.19 16.88
N LEU A 111 13.27 22.47 16.66
CA LEU A 111 13.65 22.98 15.32
C LEU A 111 14.88 22.25 14.80
N ARG A 112 15.91 22.13 15.63
CA ARG A 112 17.13 21.39 15.30
C ARG A 112 16.88 19.93 14.95
N ILE A 113 16.05 19.21 15.72
CA ILE A 113 15.67 17.82 15.39
C ILE A 113 15.02 17.75 14.01
N LYS A 114 14.18 18.72 13.65
CA LYS A 114 13.53 18.75 12.35
C LYS A 114 14.49 19.07 11.21
N GLU A 115 15.44 19.98 11.42
CA GLU A 115 16.51 20.27 10.46
C GLU A 115 17.39 19.03 10.22
N GLU A 116 17.82 18.34 11.28
CA GLU A 116 18.59 17.10 11.18
C GLU A 116 17.80 15.99 10.45
N GLN A 117 16.49 15.89 10.70
CA GLN A 117 15.60 14.98 9.99
C GLN A 117 15.53 15.29 8.47
N ILE A 118 15.45 16.57 8.09
CA ILE A 118 15.45 16.99 6.68
C ILE A 118 16.81 16.69 6.02
N ALA A 119 17.92 17.01 6.69
CA ALA A 119 19.27 16.75 6.19
C ALA A 119 19.51 15.25 5.97
N LEU A 120 19.01 14.39 6.86
CA LEU A 120 19.04 12.95 6.67
C LEU A 120 18.29 12.53 5.40
N TYR A 121 17.08 13.04 5.17
CA TYR A 121 16.32 12.71 3.97
C TYR A 121 17.00 13.21 2.69
N GLU A 122 17.65 14.37 2.71
CA GLU A 122 18.41 14.86 1.56
C GLU A 122 19.65 14.01 1.28
N LYS A 123 20.34 13.52 2.31
CA LYS A 123 21.46 12.58 2.14
C LYS A 123 21.02 11.24 1.55
N LEU A 124 19.83 10.76 1.91
CA LEU A 124 19.28 9.48 1.43
C LEU A 124 18.66 9.58 0.02
N LEU A 125 18.39 10.79 -0.46
CA LEU A 125 17.84 11.07 -1.79
C LEU A 125 18.96 11.62 -2.69
N PRO A 126 19.69 10.77 -3.43
CA PRO A 126 20.66 11.24 -4.42
C PRO A 126 20.00 12.06 -5.55
#